data_AF-A0A5P2AKL0-F1
#
_entry.id   AF-A0A5P2AKL0-F1
#
_cell.length_a   1.000
_cell.length_b   1.000
_cell.length_c   1.000
_cell.angle_alpha   90.00
_cell.angle_beta   90.00
_cell.angle_gamma   90.00
#
_symmetry.space_group_name_H-M   'P 1'
#
loop_
_entity.id
_entity.type
_entity.pdbx_description
1 polymer ?
#
loop_
_entity_poly.entity_id
_entity_poly.type
_entity_poly.pdbx_seq_one_letter_code
_entity_poly.pdbx_strand_id
1 'polypeptide(L)'
;MEFEAAHLAIQELVRAFEEVAGSSAEVREEYRALFWAAYGWWAKITRTSQAISMMTKAGLGVEADPLARVVIEHTLTLHWLVDEAPESMAALEEEGAESRDKLRTEAIEAEWKVPAGIEEPELPPKGDEHPLRADIVTFKGLTQLYGEKDDYVAYRILSGHVHASELGSKAYLEAGDDGSVSLRSSAGGDALAPLTHAAYCLIQAARLVEAMLISDRLSRAVSRAPILLGHNPPRPQLTRRPPKEEKPLPRLTLTAGELADAERLAEVACAALRDAGATLSTPMKSQKRRRVMVDVTAMPRPPETHS
;
A
#
# COMPACT_ATOMS: atom_id res chain seq x y z
N MET A 1 32.06 -3.86 -1.84
CA MET A 1 32.12 -2.73 -0.88
C MET A 1 30.72 -2.36 -0.43
N GLU A 2 29.78 -2.18 -1.35
CA GLU A 2 28.38 -1.79 -1.06
C GLU A 2 27.62 -2.80 -0.18
N PHE A 3 27.83 -4.10 -0.38
CA PHE A 3 27.23 -5.14 0.48
C PHE A 3 27.59 -4.97 1.96
N GLU A 4 28.88 -4.77 2.23
CA GLU A 4 29.38 -4.62 3.60
C GLU A 4 28.86 -3.33 4.24
N ALA A 5 28.77 -2.24 3.46
CA ALA A 5 28.20 -0.97 3.90
C ALA A 5 26.74 -1.12 4.37
N ALA A 6 25.88 -1.75 3.56
CA ALA A 6 24.48 -1.99 3.91
C ALA A 6 24.34 -2.93 5.12
N HIS A 7 25.14 -4.00 5.18
CA HIS A 7 25.18 -4.90 6.33
C HIS A 7 25.54 -4.15 7.63
N LEU A 8 26.61 -3.36 7.62
CA LEU A 8 27.08 -2.62 8.80
C LEU A 8 26.06 -1.57 9.26
N ALA A 9 25.41 -0.86 8.33
CA ALA A 9 24.35 0.10 8.66
C ALA A 9 23.16 -0.58 9.36
N ILE A 10 22.72 -1.75 8.86
CA ILE A 10 21.66 -2.54 9.49
C ILE A 10 22.09 -3.00 10.89
N GLN A 11 23.31 -3.55 11.04
CA GLN A 11 23.80 -4.03 12.33
C GLN A 11 23.93 -2.90 13.38
N GLU A 12 24.27 -1.68 12.98
CA GLU A 12 24.30 -0.53 13.90
C GLU A 12 22.92 -0.22 14.46
N LEU A 13 21.89 -0.19 13.61
CA LEU A 13 20.52 0.12 14.02
C LEU A 13 19.83 -1.03 14.76
N VAL A 14 20.15 -2.29 14.43
CA VAL A 14 19.66 -3.47 15.17
C VAL A 14 20.18 -3.44 16.61
N ARG A 15 21.46 -3.15 16.83
CA ARG A 15 22.03 -3.04 18.19
C ARG A 15 21.35 -1.93 18.99
N ALA A 16 21.17 -0.76 18.38
CA ALA A 16 20.48 0.36 19.02
C ALA A 16 19.02 0.03 19.36
N PHE A 17 18.33 -0.71 18.47
CA PHE A 17 16.99 -1.21 18.75
C PHE A 17 16.98 -2.14 19.98
N GLU A 18 17.91 -3.09 20.08
CA GLU A 18 18.00 -4.01 21.21
C GLU A 18 18.26 -3.30 22.54
N GLU A 19 19.08 -2.24 22.53
CA GLU A 19 19.31 -1.38 23.71
C GLU A 19 18.04 -0.65 24.17
N VAL A 20 17.16 -0.26 23.24
CA VAL A 20 15.91 0.45 23.55
C VAL A 20 14.78 -0.50 23.92
N ALA A 21 14.62 -1.61 23.21
CA ALA A 21 13.46 -2.52 23.29
C ALA A 21 13.27 -3.20 24.67
N GLY A 22 14.32 -3.22 25.51
CA GLY A 22 14.27 -3.75 26.88
C GLY A 22 14.01 -2.71 27.96
N SER A 23 13.69 -1.46 27.60
CA SER A 23 13.62 -0.34 28.54
C SER A 23 12.31 0.45 28.44
N SER A 24 11.96 1.16 29.50
CA SER A 24 10.89 2.16 29.44
C SER A 24 11.33 3.32 28.55
N ALA A 25 10.47 3.72 27.62
CA ALA A 25 10.68 4.85 26.73
C ALA A 25 9.80 6.04 27.14
N GLU A 26 10.40 7.22 27.25
CA GLU A 26 9.65 8.47 27.39
C GLU A 26 9.34 9.02 25.99
N VAL A 27 8.06 9.14 25.69
CA VAL A 27 7.53 9.56 24.39
C VAL A 27 7.01 11.00 24.53
N ARG A 28 7.28 11.83 23.53
CA ARG A 28 6.73 13.19 23.47
C ARG A 28 5.21 13.14 23.37
N GLU A 29 4.54 14.08 24.02
CA GLU A 29 3.09 14.03 24.23
C GLU A 29 2.31 13.98 22.90
N GLU A 30 2.76 14.74 21.90
CA GLU A 30 2.15 14.81 20.58
C GLU A 30 2.15 13.48 19.80
N TYR A 31 3.04 12.54 20.15
CA TYR A 31 3.13 11.23 19.48
C TYR A 31 2.57 10.08 20.32
N ARG A 32 2.11 10.33 21.56
CA ARG A 32 1.72 9.28 22.51
C ARG A 32 0.68 8.31 21.94
N ALA A 33 -0.33 8.83 21.24
CA ALA A 33 -1.39 8.02 20.64
C ALA A 33 -0.92 7.14 19.47
N LEU A 34 0.11 7.58 18.74
CA LEU A 34 0.63 6.90 17.54
C LEU A 34 1.79 5.94 17.84
N PHE A 35 2.46 6.16 18.97
CA PHE A 35 3.74 5.54 19.26
C PHE A 35 3.68 4.02 19.28
N TRP A 36 2.58 3.41 19.76
CA TRP A 36 2.48 1.95 19.79
C TRP A 36 2.51 1.33 18.38
N ALA A 37 1.82 1.95 17.42
CA ALA A 37 1.79 1.50 16.03
C ALA A 37 3.15 1.78 15.36
N ALA A 38 3.68 2.99 15.57
CA ALA A 38 4.97 3.39 15.03
C ALA A 38 6.12 2.50 15.52
N TYR A 39 6.18 2.23 16.82
CA TYR A 39 7.16 1.33 17.43
C TYR A 39 6.98 -0.11 16.94
N GLY A 40 5.75 -0.62 16.89
CA GLY A 40 5.46 -1.97 16.41
C GLY A 40 5.95 -2.19 14.96
N TRP A 41 5.72 -1.23 14.08
CA TRP A 41 6.22 -1.28 12.71
C TRP A 41 7.73 -1.09 12.61
N TRP A 42 8.32 -0.15 13.37
CA TRP A 42 9.78 -0.02 13.42
C TRP A 42 10.46 -1.29 13.93
N ALA A 43 9.91 -1.95 14.94
CA ALA A 43 10.42 -3.24 15.43
C ALA A 43 10.37 -4.32 14.34
N LYS A 44 9.25 -4.38 13.59
CA LYS A 44 9.10 -5.29 12.45
C LYS A 44 10.11 -4.97 11.34
N ILE A 45 10.26 -3.71 10.95
CA ILE A 45 11.24 -3.26 9.95
C ILE A 45 12.65 -3.65 10.40
N THR A 46 13.02 -3.38 11.66
CA THR A 46 14.34 -3.72 12.21
C THR A 46 14.63 -5.22 12.15
N ARG A 47 13.72 -6.06 12.66
CA ARG A 47 13.88 -7.52 12.66
C ARG A 47 13.90 -8.09 11.24
N THR A 48 13.07 -7.55 10.35
CA THR A 48 13.01 -8.00 8.95
C THR A 48 14.28 -7.61 8.19
N SER A 49 14.80 -6.40 8.37
CA SER A 49 16.09 -5.98 7.80
C SER A 49 17.26 -6.82 8.33
N GLN A 50 17.24 -7.21 9.62
CA GLN A 50 18.21 -8.16 10.18
C GLN A 50 18.15 -9.52 9.46
N ALA A 51 16.94 -10.06 9.25
CA ALA A 51 16.73 -11.32 8.55
C ALA A 51 17.21 -11.26 7.09
N ILE A 52 16.85 -10.20 6.36
CA ILE A 52 17.36 -9.95 4.99
C ILE A 52 18.88 -10.02 5.00
N SER A 53 19.53 -9.27 5.88
CA SER A 53 20.98 -9.22 5.97
C SER A 53 21.63 -10.59 6.24
N MET A 54 21.04 -11.39 7.12
CA MET A 54 21.51 -12.77 7.38
C MET A 54 21.33 -13.69 6.19
N MET A 55 20.15 -13.64 5.54
CA MET A 55 19.83 -14.46 4.37
C MET A 55 20.73 -14.12 3.19
N THR A 56 20.95 -12.83 2.90
CA THR A 56 21.85 -12.40 1.83
C THR A 56 23.28 -12.87 2.08
N LYS A 57 23.78 -12.80 3.33
CA LYS A 57 25.11 -13.36 3.69
C LYS A 57 25.20 -14.87 3.49
N ALA A 58 24.09 -15.59 3.63
CA ALA A 58 24.01 -17.03 3.43
C ALA A 58 23.80 -17.43 1.95
N GLY A 59 23.76 -16.46 1.02
CA GLY A 59 23.48 -16.72 -0.40
C GLY A 59 21.99 -16.93 -0.72
N LEU A 60 21.10 -16.58 0.20
CA LEU A 60 19.64 -16.70 0.09
C LEU A 60 18.99 -15.35 -0.27
N GLY A 61 19.57 -14.67 -1.27
CA GLY A 61 19.18 -13.31 -1.65
C GLY A 61 17.75 -13.23 -2.19
N VAL A 62 17.39 -14.13 -3.11
CA VAL A 62 16.05 -14.15 -3.73
C VAL A 62 14.97 -14.53 -2.71
N GLU A 63 15.29 -15.39 -1.76
CA GLU A 63 14.40 -15.74 -0.65
C GLU A 63 14.20 -14.55 0.32
N ALA A 64 15.11 -13.57 0.32
CA ALA A 64 14.98 -12.35 1.11
C ALA A 64 14.13 -11.27 0.41
N ASP A 65 13.84 -11.38 -0.89
CA ASP A 65 13.06 -10.39 -1.64
C ASP A 65 11.65 -10.15 -1.06
N PRO A 66 10.87 -11.18 -0.68
CA PRO A 66 9.60 -10.99 0.01
C PRO A 66 9.72 -10.15 1.29
N LEU A 67 10.82 -10.30 2.02
CA LEU A 67 11.08 -9.55 3.25
C LEU A 67 11.43 -8.09 2.93
N ALA A 68 12.21 -7.83 1.88
CA ALA A 68 12.52 -6.49 1.43
C ALA A 68 11.26 -5.73 0.99
N ARG A 69 10.35 -6.40 0.28
CA ARG A 69 9.03 -5.85 -0.07
C ARG A 69 8.26 -5.39 1.18
N VAL A 70 8.23 -6.23 2.21
CA VAL A 70 7.57 -5.92 3.48
C VAL A 70 8.19 -4.70 4.14
N VAL A 71 9.53 -4.60 4.18
CA VAL A 71 10.24 -3.45 4.75
C VAL A 71 9.88 -2.15 4.03
N ILE A 72 9.90 -2.13 2.70
CA ILE A 72 9.55 -0.95 1.89
C ILE A 72 8.11 -0.50 2.20
N GLU A 73 7.17 -1.45 2.17
CA GLU A 73 5.74 -1.18 2.42
C GLU A 73 5.50 -0.61 3.83
N HIS A 74 6.11 -1.21 4.85
CA HIS A 74 5.93 -0.75 6.23
C HIS A 74 6.61 0.59 6.48
N THR A 75 7.78 0.87 5.89
CA THR A 75 8.45 2.15 6.07
C THR A 75 7.64 3.30 5.47
N LEU A 76 7.12 3.17 4.24
CA LEU A 76 6.30 4.23 3.65
C LEU A 76 4.98 4.41 4.39
N THR A 77 4.36 3.32 4.84
CA THR A 77 3.13 3.39 5.67
C THR A 77 3.42 4.06 7.02
N LEU A 78 4.60 3.84 7.61
CA LEU A 78 5.03 4.52 8.82
C LEU A 78 5.22 6.03 8.60
N HIS A 79 5.76 6.45 7.45
CA HIS A 79 5.79 7.87 7.08
C HIS A 79 4.38 8.47 7.00
N TRP A 80 3.46 7.79 6.31
CA TRP A 80 2.05 8.21 6.20
C TRP A 80 1.38 8.32 7.57
N LEU A 81 1.61 7.35 8.46
CA LEU A 81 1.07 7.38 9.81
C LEU A 81 1.45 8.65 10.57
N VAL A 82 2.72 9.07 10.44
CA VAL A 82 3.24 10.25 11.13
C VAL A 82 2.81 11.54 10.47
N ASP A 83 2.79 11.60 9.14
CA ASP A 83 2.47 12.83 8.40
C ASP A 83 0.99 13.19 8.44
N GLU A 84 0.10 12.20 8.50
CA GLU A 84 -1.37 12.37 8.51
C GLU A 84 -1.97 12.15 9.93
N ALA A 85 -1.14 12.32 10.97
CA ALA A 85 -1.59 12.21 12.35
C ALA A 85 -2.51 13.38 12.76
N PRO A 86 -3.58 13.16 13.55
CA PRO A 86 -4.02 11.88 14.13
C PRO A 86 -4.96 11.04 13.24
N GLU A 87 -5.47 11.57 12.13
CA GLU A 87 -6.49 10.95 11.29
C GLU A 87 -6.04 9.59 10.68
N SER A 88 -4.74 9.42 10.46
CA SER A 88 -4.13 8.15 10.02
C SER A 88 -4.39 6.99 10.98
N MET A 89 -4.47 7.25 12.30
CA MET A 89 -4.74 6.22 13.31
C MET A 89 -6.16 5.69 13.19
N ALA A 90 -7.15 6.57 13.02
CA ALA A 90 -8.54 6.16 12.83
C ALA A 90 -8.70 5.31 11.55
N ALA A 91 -8.05 5.71 10.46
CA ALA A 91 -8.00 4.92 9.22
C ALA A 91 -7.33 3.55 9.42
N LEU A 92 -6.24 3.48 10.19
CA LEU A 92 -5.55 2.23 10.50
C LEU A 92 -6.40 1.29 11.35
N GLU A 93 -7.10 1.82 12.35
CA GLU A 93 -8.00 1.05 13.21
C GLU A 93 -9.18 0.46 12.42
N GLU A 94 -9.79 1.27 11.55
CA GLU A 94 -10.87 0.84 10.66
C GLU A 94 -10.39 -0.23 9.67
N GLU A 95 -9.24 -0.04 9.02
CA GLU A 95 -8.69 -1.06 8.11
C GLU A 95 -8.34 -2.35 8.86
N GLY A 96 -7.76 -2.23 10.05
CA GLY A 96 -7.48 -3.38 10.90
C GLY A 96 -8.75 -4.13 11.31
N ALA A 97 -9.83 -3.42 11.62
CA ALA A 97 -11.13 -3.99 11.95
C ALA A 97 -11.71 -4.76 10.75
N GLU A 98 -11.77 -4.13 9.57
CA GLU A 98 -12.24 -4.81 8.36
C GLU A 98 -11.40 -6.03 7.97
N SER A 99 -10.07 -5.93 8.06
CA SER A 99 -9.18 -7.04 7.75
C SER A 99 -9.38 -8.22 8.71
N ARG A 100 -9.60 -7.96 10.01
CA ARG A 100 -9.91 -9.01 10.99
C ARG A 100 -11.27 -9.64 10.75
N ASP A 101 -12.28 -8.85 10.40
CA ASP A 101 -13.63 -9.35 10.10
C ASP A 101 -13.63 -10.30 8.90
N LYS A 102 -12.95 -9.91 7.80
CA LYS A 102 -12.79 -10.74 6.60
C LYS A 102 -12.09 -12.06 6.94
N LEU A 103 -10.93 -11.99 7.61
CA LEU A 103 -10.18 -13.18 7.99
C LEU A 103 -10.99 -14.10 8.91
N ARG A 104 -11.74 -13.55 9.87
CA ARG A 104 -12.61 -14.31 10.75
C ARG A 104 -13.73 -15.00 9.98
N THR A 105 -14.39 -14.27 9.07
CA THR A 105 -15.47 -14.80 8.23
C THR A 105 -14.97 -15.94 7.35
N GLU A 106 -13.86 -15.73 6.65
CA GLU A 106 -13.22 -16.75 5.81
C GLU A 106 -12.81 -17.98 6.63
N ALA A 107 -12.26 -17.79 7.83
CA ALA A 107 -11.92 -18.90 8.71
C ALA A 107 -13.15 -19.69 9.13
N ILE A 108 -14.26 -19.04 9.48
CA ILE A 108 -15.51 -19.72 9.84
C ILE A 108 -16.09 -20.47 8.65
N GLU A 109 -16.15 -19.85 7.48
CA GLU A 109 -16.66 -20.48 6.24
C GLU A 109 -15.83 -21.69 5.82
N ALA A 110 -14.51 -21.64 6.06
CA ALA A 110 -13.60 -22.76 5.81
C ALA A 110 -13.58 -23.81 6.93
N GLU A 111 -14.38 -23.65 7.99
CA GLU A 111 -14.38 -24.49 9.20
C GLU A 111 -13.04 -24.51 9.96
N TRP A 112 -12.26 -23.44 9.84
CA TRP A 112 -11.02 -23.25 10.60
C TRP A 112 -11.31 -22.64 11.98
N LYS A 113 -10.53 -23.05 12.97
CA LYS A 113 -10.54 -22.40 14.28
C LYS A 113 -10.03 -20.96 14.13
N VAL A 114 -10.87 -19.99 14.47
CA VAL A 114 -10.46 -18.58 14.53
C VAL A 114 -9.29 -18.43 15.52
N PRO A 115 -8.14 -17.85 15.10
CA PRO A 115 -7.00 -17.62 15.97
C PRO A 115 -7.34 -16.78 17.19
N ALA A 116 -6.68 -17.06 18.32
CA ALA A 116 -6.81 -16.24 19.53
C ALA A 116 -6.39 -14.79 19.24
N GLY A 117 -7.15 -13.82 19.75
CA GLY A 117 -6.92 -12.39 19.52
C GLY A 117 -7.57 -11.81 18.26
N ILE A 118 -8.26 -12.63 17.45
CA ILE A 118 -9.11 -12.15 16.36
C ILE A 118 -10.56 -12.17 16.84
N GLU A 119 -10.92 -11.12 17.58
CA GLU A 119 -12.28 -10.90 18.07
C GLU A 119 -13.17 -10.28 16.99
N GLU A 120 -14.49 -10.40 17.16
CA GLU A 120 -15.46 -9.73 16.29
C GLU A 120 -15.29 -8.21 16.43
N PRO A 121 -14.88 -7.50 15.38
CA PRO A 121 -14.59 -6.09 15.48
C PRO A 121 -15.87 -5.26 15.39
N GLU A 122 -15.89 -4.10 16.04
CA GLU A 122 -16.88 -3.07 15.75
C GLU A 122 -16.52 -2.40 14.42
N LEU A 123 -17.41 -2.51 13.43
CA LEU A 123 -17.23 -1.89 12.12
C LEU A 123 -18.06 -0.60 12.01
N PRO A 124 -17.55 0.45 11.33
CA PRO A 124 -18.36 1.62 11.06
C PRO A 124 -19.56 1.26 10.16
N PRO A 125 -20.66 2.03 10.23
CA PRO A 125 -21.76 1.87 9.29
C PRO A 125 -21.28 2.00 7.85
N LYS A 126 -21.82 1.17 6.96
CA LYS A 126 -21.49 1.19 5.54
C LYS A 126 -21.75 2.57 4.93
N GLY A 127 -20.73 3.14 4.26
CA GLY A 127 -20.78 4.48 3.68
C GLY A 127 -20.21 5.59 4.58
N ASP A 128 -19.83 5.26 5.82
CA ASP A 128 -19.14 6.16 6.75
C ASP A 128 -17.64 5.79 6.87
N GLU A 129 -17.04 5.24 5.81
CA GLU A 129 -15.63 4.84 5.81
C GLU A 129 -14.69 6.04 5.94
N HIS A 130 -13.63 5.91 6.74
CA HIS A 130 -12.68 7.00 6.96
C HIS A 130 -12.00 7.41 5.64
N PRO A 131 -11.92 8.72 5.31
CA PRO A 131 -11.45 9.19 4.00
C PRO A 131 -10.00 8.84 3.68
N LEU A 132 -9.17 8.62 4.70
CA LEU A 132 -7.77 8.19 4.55
C LEU A 132 -7.60 6.67 4.46
N ARG A 133 -8.66 5.88 4.70
CA ARG A 133 -8.57 4.41 4.65
C ARG A 133 -8.12 3.91 3.29
N ALA A 134 -8.58 4.55 2.21
CA ALA A 134 -8.17 4.20 0.85
C ALA A 134 -6.65 4.35 0.61
N ASP A 135 -5.97 5.20 1.41
CA ASP A 135 -4.53 5.42 1.28
C ASP A 135 -3.75 4.21 1.82
N ILE A 136 -4.11 3.68 2.99
CA ILE A 136 -3.42 2.54 3.61
C ILE A 136 -3.69 1.21 2.90
N VAL A 137 -4.83 1.05 2.22
CA VAL A 137 -5.20 -0.21 1.55
C VAL A 137 -4.32 -0.53 0.35
N THR A 138 -3.69 0.46 -0.29
CA THR A 138 -2.87 0.22 -1.49
C THR A 138 -1.52 0.91 -1.42
N PHE A 139 -0.45 0.11 -1.46
CA PHE A 139 0.92 0.64 -1.55
C PHE A 139 1.13 1.54 -2.80
N LYS A 140 0.41 1.27 -3.89
CA LYS A 140 0.40 2.15 -5.07
C LYS A 140 -0.15 3.55 -4.75
N GLY A 141 -1.21 3.63 -3.95
CA GLY A 141 -1.77 4.92 -3.52
C GLY A 141 -0.76 5.70 -2.68
N LEU A 142 -0.12 5.04 -1.70
CA LEU A 142 0.92 5.65 -0.87
C LEU A 142 2.09 6.18 -1.69
N THR A 143 2.65 5.38 -2.59
CA THR A 143 3.76 5.82 -3.46
C THR A 143 3.38 7.00 -4.36
N GLN A 144 2.11 7.09 -4.80
CA GLN A 144 1.63 8.26 -5.52
C GLN A 144 1.52 9.51 -4.63
N LEU A 145 1.07 9.36 -3.39
CA LEU A 145 0.99 10.45 -2.41
C LEU A 145 2.36 11.00 -2.05
N TYR A 146 3.40 10.17 -2.03
CA TYR A 146 4.76 10.60 -1.70
C TYR A 146 5.63 10.93 -2.93
N GLY A 147 5.12 10.68 -4.15
CA GLY A 147 5.93 10.82 -5.37
C GLY A 147 7.02 9.75 -5.53
N GLU A 148 6.97 8.67 -4.74
CA GLU A 148 7.96 7.58 -4.67
C GLU A 148 7.69 6.51 -5.74
N LYS A 149 7.76 6.92 -7.02
CA LYS A 149 7.51 5.99 -8.14
C LYS A 149 8.52 4.85 -8.20
N ASP A 150 9.76 5.12 -7.83
CA ASP A 150 10.85 4.14 -7.88
C ASP A 150 10.64 3.05 -6.81
N ASP A 151 10.17 3.42 -5.61
CA ASP A 151 9.79 2.47 -4.56
C ASP A 151 8.66 1.55 -5.03
N TYR A 152 7.68 2.07 -5.80
CA TYR A 152 6.63 1.23 -6.38
C TYR A 152 7.19 0.22 -7.38
N VAL A 153 8.17 0.61 -8.20
CA VAL A 153 8.84 -0.31 -9.13
C VAL A 153 9.60 -1.39 -8.36
N ALA A 154 10.39 -1.01 -7.36
CA ALA A 154 11.11 -1.95 -6.50
C ALA A 154 10.14 -2.94 -5.82
N TYR A 155 9.07 -2.43 -5.20
CA TYR A 155 8.01 -3.24 -4.60
C TYR A 155 7.39 -4.23 -5.60
N ARG A 156 7.15 -3.82 -6.85
CA ARG A 156 6.57 -4.68 -7.89
C ARG A 156 7.52 -5.79 -8.34
N ILE A 157 8.81 -5.49 -8.48
CA ILE A 157 9.85 -6.49 -8.79
C ILE A 157 9.89 -7.53 -7.66
N LEU A 158 10.01 -7.08 -6.41
CA LEU A 158 10.08 -7.95 -5.22
C LEU A 158 8.78 -8.76 -5.02
N SER A 159 7.62 -8.19 -5.37
CA SER A 159 6.34 -8.92 -5.36
C SER A 159 6.30 -10.08 -6.34
N GLY A 160 7.13 -10.05 -7.39
CA GLY A 160 7.30 -11.18 -8.29
C GLY A 160 7.84 -12.43 -7.59
N HIS A 161 8.61 -12.27 -6.51
CA HIS A 161 9.16 -13.39 -5.73
C HIS A 161 8.22 -13.86 -4.58
N VAL A 162 7.11 -13.15 -4.34
CA VAL A 162 6.11 -13.54 -3.33
C VAL A 162 5.09 -14.52 -3.89
N HIS A 163 4.66 -14.32 -5.13
CA HIS A 163 3.64 -15.14 -5.76
C HIS A 163 4.27 -16.27 -6.57
N ALA A 164 3.48 -17.31 -6.87
CA ALA A 164 3.84 -18.36 -7.82
C ALA A 164 3.94 -17.75 -9.24
N SER A 165 5.09 -17.16 -9.53
CA SER A 165 5.35 -16.40 -10.75
C SER A 165 6.45 -17.04 -11.57
N GLU A 166 6.49 -16.69 -12.85
CA GLU A 166 7.58 -17.07 -13.74
C GLU A 166 8.93 -16.53 -13.22
N LEU A 167 8.97 -15.31 -12.68
CA LEU A 167 10.18 -14.68 -12.15
C LEU A 167 10.79 -15.54 -11.04
N GLY A 168 9.99 -15.92 -10.04
CA GLY A 168 10.46 -16.78 -8.95
C GLY A 168 10.87 -18.18 -9.44
N SER A 169 10.14 -18.75 -10.40
CA SER A 169 10.49 -20.06 -10.95
C SER A 169 11.81 -20.06 -11.73
N LYS A 170 12.11 -18.97 -12.46
CA LYS A 170 13.31 -18.84 -13.30
C LYS A 170 14.56 -18.51 -12.50
N ALA A 171 14.43 -18.08 -11.25
CA ALA A 171 15.57 -17.69 -10.43
C ALA A 171 16.60 -18.83 -10.26
N TYR A 172 16.18 -20.10 -10.35
CA TYR A 172 17.05 -21.28 -10.20
C TYR A 172 17.45 -21.92 -11.54
N LEU A 173 17.21 -21.22 -12.65
CA LEU A 173 17.49 -21.72 -14.00
C LEU A 173 18.51 -20.80 -14.69
N GLU A 174 19.33 -21.38 -15.56
CA GLU A 174 20.23 -20.66 -16.46
C GLU A 174 20.05 -21.20 -17.86
N ALA A 175 19.66 -20.32 -18.79
CA ALA A 175 19.53 -20.66 -20.20
C ALA A 175 20.91 -20.62 -20.86
N GLY A 176 21.27 -21.69 -21.57
CA GLY A 176 22.43 -21.73 -22.45
C GLY A 176 22.11 -21.19 -23.84
N ASP A 177 23.14 -20.74 -24.56
CA ASP A 177 23.01 -20.18 -25.92
C ASP A 177 22.53 -21.22 -26.95
N ASP A 178 22.67 -22.51 -26.67
CA ASP A 178 22.24 -23.64 -27.50
C ASP A 178 20.81 -24.12 -27.20
N GLY A 179 20.10 -23.40 -26.31
CA GLY A 179 18.77 -23.79 -25.84
C GLY A 179 18.78 -24.82 -24.71
N SER A 180 19.95 -25.19 -24.17
CA SER A 180 20.03 -25.98 -22.94
C SER A 180 19.59 -25.17 -21.72
N VAL A 181 19.19 -25.86 -20.65
CA VAL A 181 18.86 -25.24 -19.36
C VAL A 181 19.66 -25.92 -18.26
N SER A 182 20.45 -25.14 -17.55
CA SER A 182 21.18 -25.59 -16.35
C SER A 182 20.35 -25.30 -15.09
N LEU A 183 20.33 -26.26 -14.18
CA LEU A 183 19.68 -26.14 -12.88
C LEU A 183 20.68 -25.60 -11.86
N ARG A 184 20.24 -24.66 -11.01
CA ARG A 184 21.05 -24.11 -9.93
C ARG A 184 20.47 -24.51 -8.57
N SER A 185 21.35 -24.84 -7.62
CA SER A 185 20.97 -25.08 -6.22
C SER A 185 20.75 -23.78 -5.43
N SER A 186 21.11 -22.64 -6.01
CA SER A 186 20.91 -21.30 -5.46
C SER A 186 20.36 -20.40 -6.54
N ALA A 187 19.49 -19.47 -6.15
CA ALA A 187 18.95 -18.51 -7.09
C ALA A 187 20.06 -17.61 -7.66
N GLY A 188 19.99 -17.31 -8.96
CA GLY A 188 20.72 -16.21 -9.55
C GLY A 188 19.99 -14.90 -9.29
N GLY A 189 20.73 -13.80 -9.11
CA GLY A 189 20.12 -12.48 -8.95
C GLY A 189 21.04 -11.50 -8.23
N ASP A 190 20.64 -10.23 -8.27
CA ASP A 190 21.30 -9.18 -7.50
C ASP A 190 20.73 -9.14 -6.08
N ALA A 191 21.49 -9.72 -5.15
CA ALA A 191 21.15 -9.75 -3.74
C ALA A 191 21.43 -8.41 -3.02
N LEU A 192 22.13 -7.47 -3.68
CA LEU A 192 22.56 -6.21 -3.10
C LEU A 192 21.44 -5.18 -3.07
N ALA A 193 20.67 -5.04 -4.14
CA ALA A 193 19.60 -4.04 -4.21
C ALA A 193 18.53 -4.19 -3.09
N PRO A 194 18.01 -5.39 -2.78
CA PRO A 194 17.09 -5.59 -1.66
C PRO A 194 17.71 -5.25 -0.30
N LEU A 195 18.98 -5.63 -0.10
CA LEU A 195 19.71 -5.35 1.15
C LEU A 195 19.92 -3.84 1.35
N THR A 196 20.33 -3.13 0.30
CA THR A 196 20.52 -1.67 0.33
C THR A 196 19.21 -0.94 0.60
N HIS A 197 18.10 -1.33 -0.05
CA HIS A 197 16.78 -0.77 0.25
C HIS A 197 16.37 -1.04 1.70
N ALA A 198 16.59 -2.25 2.22
CA ALA A 198 16.27 -2.56 3.60
C ALA A 198 17.05 -1.69 4.61
N ALA A 199 18.32 -1.37 4.31
CA ALA A 199 19.12 -0.44 5.11
C ALA A 199 18.57 1.01 5.02
N TYR A 200 18.20 1.45 3.82
CA TYR A 200 17.62 2.77 3.56
C TYR A 200 16.32 2.98 4.35
N CYS A 201 15.40 2.02 4.24
CA CYS A 201 14.12 2.00 4.93
C CYS A 201 14.26 1.92 6.45
N LEU A 202 15.25 1.18 6.97
CA LEU A 202 15.51 1.09 8.39
C LEU A 202 16.06 2.41 8.96
N ILE A 203 16.94 3.10 8.24
CA ILE A 203 17.43 4.43 8.63
C ILE A 203 16.28 5.43 8.71
N GLN A 204 15.40 5.45 7.70
CA GLN A 204 14.23 6.32 7.68
C GLN A 204 13.28 6.03 8.86
N ALA A 205 12.94 4.76 9.10
CA ALA A 205 12.08 4.38 10.21
C ALA A 205 12.69 4.72 11.58
N ALA A 206 13.99 4.50 11.77
CA ALA A 206 14.68 4.83 13.01
C ALA A 206 14.67 6.34 13.30
N ARG A 207 14.78 7.20 12.27
CA ARG A 207 14.65 8.66 12.42
C ARG A 207 13.26 9.09 12.87
N LEU A 208 12.22 8.46 12.33
CA LEU A 208 10.85 8.76 12.75
C LEU A 208 10.64 8.41 14.21
N VAL A 209 11.07 7.22 14.64
CA VAL A 209 10.93 6.81 16.05
C VAL A 209 11.81 7.66 16.97
N GLU A 210 13.06 7.97 16.59
CA GLU A 210 13.91 8.88 17.35
C GLU A 210 13.22 10.22 17.60
N ALA A 211 12.59 10.81 16.57
CA ALA A 211 11.88 12.08 16.71
C ALA A 211 10.69 12.03 17.69
N MET A 212 10.14 10.83 17.95
CA MET A 212 9.06 10.64 18.92
C MET A 212 9.54 10.51 20.37
N LEU A 213 10.82 10.16 20.57
CA LEU A 213 11.39 9.94 21.88
C LEU A 213 11.89 11.25 22.50
N ILE A 214 11.88 11.31 23.83
CA ILE A 214 12.54 12.38 24.60
C ILE A 214 14.04 12.08 24.76
N SER A 215 14.41 10.79 24.84
CA SER A 215 15.80 10.35 25.00
C SER A 215 16.61 10.41 23.70
N ASP A 216 17.92 10.62 23.82
CA ASP A 216 18.91 10.61 22.73
C ASP A 216 19.52 9.22 22.45
N ARG A 217 18.95 8.15 23.01
CA ARG A 217 19.51 6.79 22.94
C ARG A 217 19.72 6.27 21.52
N LEU A 218 18.89 6.71 20.56
CA LEU A 218 19.02 6.34 19.16
C LEU A 218 19.95 7.27 18.36
N SER A 219 20.26 8.47 18.86
CA SER A 219 20.87 9.54 18.07
C SER A 219 22.23 9.19 17.50
N ARG A 220 23.06 8.47 18.27
CA ARG A 220 24.36 7.98 17.80
C ARG A 220 24.18 7.05 16.59
N ALA A 221 23.31 6.05 16.72
CA ALA A 221 23.13 5.03 15.69
C ALA A 221 22.45 5.60 14.44
N VAL A 222 21.43 6.44 14.62
CA VAL A 222 20.71 7.13 13.53
C VAL A 222 21.63 8.07 12.75
N SER A 223 22.58 8.73 13.42
CA SER A 223 23.57 9.59 12.76
C SER A 223 24.66 8.79 12.05
N ARG A 224 25.06 7.64 12.60
CA ARG A 224 26.17 6.82 12.08
C ARG A 224 25.77 5.89 10.94
N ALA A 225 24.57 5.33 10.95
CA ALA A 225 24.14 4.37 9.94
C ALA A 225 24.19 4.91 8.50
N PRO A 226 23.79 6.17 8.20
CA PRO A 226 24.00 6.79 6.89
C PRO A 226 25.47 6.85 6.46
N ILE A 227 26.38 7.13 7.40
CA ILE A 227 27.82 7.20 7.14
C ILE A 227 28.35 5.80 6.78
N LEU A 228 27.92 4.77 7.52
CA LEU A 228 28.27 3.38 7.23
C LEU A 228 27.73 2.91 5.88
N LEU A 229 26.51 3.31 5.53
CA LEU A 229 25.89 3.02 4.24
C LEU A 229 26.58 3.74 3.08
N GLY A 230 27.24 4.87 3.35
CA GLY A 230 27.81 5.76 2.32
C GLY A 230 26.76 6.67 1.66
N HIS A 231 25.52 6.63 2.12
CA HIS A 231 24.40 7.41 1.61
C HIS A 231 23.55 7.95 2.77
N ASN A 232 22.97 9.13 2.57
CA ASN A 232 22.01 9.69 3.50
C ASN A 232 20.59 9.61 2.90
N PRO A 233 19.78 8.62 3.31
CA PRO A 233 18.41 8.50 2.84
C PRO A 233 17.59 9.76 3.13
N PRO A 234 17.11 10.53 2.13
CA PRO A 234 16.04 11.50 2.34
C PRO A 234 14.82 10.87 3.01
N ARG A 235 14.09 11.70 3.75
CA ARG A 235 12.73 11.38 4.22
C ARG A 235 11.76 11.58 3.04
N PRO A 236 10.93 10.59 2.70
CA PRO A 236 9.83 10.76 1.76
C PRO A 236 8.97 11.95 2.16
N GLN A 237 8.57 12.77 1.20
CA GLN A 237 7.74 13.96 1.46
C GLN A 237 6.33 13.71 0.96
N LEU A 238 5.35 13.89 1.85
CA LEU A 238 3.95 13.84 1.47
C LEU A 238 3.67 14.97 0.47
N THR A 239 3.38 14.61 -0.78
CA THR A 239 2.91 15.57 -1.77
C THR A 239 1.43 15.84 -1.51
N ARG A 240 1.01 17.10 -1.59
CA ARG A 240 -0.41 17.44 -1.46
C ARG A 240 -1.18 16.59 -2.46
N ARG A 241 -2.19 15.87 -1.96
CA ARG A 241 -3.08 15.06 -2.79
C ARG A 241 -3.51 15.95 -3.97
N PRO A 242 -3.20 15.59 -5.23
CA PRO A 242 -3.79 16.31 -6.34
C PRO A 242 -5.31 16.25 -6.13
N PRO A 243 -6.04 17.36 -6.32
CA PRO A 243 -7.49 17.33 -6.19
C PRO A 243 -7.98 16.12 -6.98
N LYS A 244 -8.86 15.30 -6.38
CA LYS A 244 -9.43 14.14 -7.07
C LYS A 244 -9.83 14.64 -8.46
N GLU A 245 -9.10 14.22 -9.49
CA GLU A 245 -9.57 14.45 -10.85
C GLU A 245 -10.92 13.75 -10.87
N GLU A 246 -11.99 14.55 -10.86
CA GLU A 246 -13.29 14.04 -11.24
C GLU A 246 -13.07 13.50 -12.63
N LYS A 247 -12.87 12.18 -12.75
CA LYS A 247 -12.85 11.52 -14.06
C LYS A 247 -14.12 12.04 -14.72
N PRO A 248 -14.00 12.83 -15.80
CA PRO A 248 -15.18 13.37 -16.44
C PRO A 248 -16.07 12.16 -16.70
N LEU A 249 -17.30 12.24 -16.20
CA LEU A 249 -18.28 11.18 -16.41
C LEU A 249 -18.21 10.84 -17.90
N PRO A 250 -18.10 9.55 -18.27
CA PRO A 250 -18.01 9.18 -19.67
C PRO A 250 -19.16 9.86 -20.39
N ARG A 251 -18.82 10.84 -21.24
CA ARG A 251 -19.80 11.52 -22.08
C ARG A 251 -20.25 10.48 -23.09
N LEU A 252 -21.43 9.92 -22.84
CA LEU A 252 -22.11 9.10 -23.83
C LEU A 252 -22.69 10.07 -24.86
N THR A 253 -22.06 10.15 -26.02
CA THR A 253 -22.65 10.81 -27.18
C THR A 253 -23.67 9.86 -27.77
N LEU A 254 -24.94 10.04 -27.45
CA LEU A 254 -26.03 9.34 -28.10
C LEU A 254 -26.39 10.08 -29.39
N THR A 255 -26.60 9.34 -30.47
CA THR A 255 -27.30 9.86 -31.65
C THR A 255 -28.75 10.20 -31.28
N ALA A 256 -29.41 11.04 -32.07
CA ALA A 256 -30.82 11.39 -31.85
C ALA A 256 -31.74 10.14 -31.82
N GLY A 257 -31.39 9.10 -32.60
CA GLY A 257 -32.10 7.81 -32.58
C GLY A 257 -31.90 7.06 -31.27
N GLU A 258 -30.65 6.96 -30.79
CA GLU A 258 -30.34 6.28 -29.53
C GLU A 258 -30.93 7.00 -28.31
N LEU A 259 -31.04 8.34 -28.34
CA LEU A 259 -31.72 9.10 -27.29
C LEU A 259 -33.22 8.82 -27.28
N ALA A 260 -33.88 8.84 -28.44
CA ALA A 260 -35.30 8.53 -28.55
C ALA A 260 -35.63 7.08 -28.15
N ASP A 261 -34.72 6.14 -28.41
CA ASP A 261 -34.88 4.75 -27.99
C ASP A 261 -34.65 4.58 -26.49
N ALA A 262 -33.69 5.31 -25.91
CA ALA A 262 -33.47 5.34 -24.47
C ALA A 262 -34.68 5.96 -23.71
N GLU A 263 -35.25 7.04 -24.24
CA GLU A 263 -36.46 7.67 -23.69
C GLU A 263 -37.66 6.72 -23.76
N ARG A 264 -37.87 6.05 -24.90
CA ARG A 264 -38.92 5.03 -25.04
C ARG A 264 -38.74 3.86 -24.09
N LEU A 265 -37.52 3.36 -23.92
CA LEU A 265 -37.23 2.28 -22.96
C LEU A 265 -37.49 2.73 -21.52
N ALA A 266 -37.15 3.97 -21.16
CA ALA A 266 -37.44 4.53 -19.85
C ALA A 266 -38.95 4.67 -19.61
N GLU A 267 -39.72 5.11 -20.59
CA GLU A 267 -41.18 5.20 -20.51
C GLU A 267 -41.84 3.82 -20.33
N VAL A 268 -41.40 2.82 -21.11
CA VAL A 268 -41.87 1.43 -20.99
C VAL A 268 -41.54 0.86 -19.61
N ALA A 269 -40.32 1.08 -19.11
CA ALA A 269 -39.92 0.64 -17.78
C ALA A 269 -40.76 1.32 -16.68
N CYS A 270 -41.02 2.62 -16.79
CA CYS A 270 -41.89 3.35 -15.86
C CYS A 270 -43.35 2.88 -15.93
N ALA A 271 -43.86 2.53 -17.11
CA ALA A 271 -45.19 1.96 -17.27
C ALA A 271 -45.29 0.57 -16.61
N ALA A 272 -44.33 -0.32 -16.89
CA ALA A 272 -44.28 -1.66 -16.30
C ALA A 272 -44.18 -1.63 -14.76
N LEU A 273 -43.42 -0.70 -14.19
CA LEU A 273 -43.33 -0.51 -12.74
C LEU A 273 -44.67 -0.05 -12.12
N ARG A 274 -45.41 0.82 -12.81
CA ARG A 274 -46.75 1.27 -12.37
C ARG A 274 -47.76 0.14 -12.39
N ASP A 275 -47.78 -0.65 -13.46
CA ASP A 275 -48.70 -1.80 -13.59
C ASP A 275 -48.40 -2.90 -12.58
N ALA A 276 -47.13 -3.06 -12.19
CA ALA A 276 -46.71 -3.98 -11.13
C ALA A 276 -47.10 -3.50 -9.71
N GLY A 277 -47.77 -2.35 -9.56
CA GLY A 277 -48.11 -1.78 -8.26
C GLY A 277 -46.91 -1.31 -7.45
N ALA A 278 -45.73 -1.17 -8.08
CA ALA A 278 -44.54 -0.69 -7.42
C ALA A 278 -44.67 0.83 -7.20
N THR A 279 -45.08 1.23 -6.00
CA THR A 279 -44.93 2.61 -5.56
C THR A 279 -43.45 2.88 -5.29
N LEU A 280 -42.89 3.89 -5.96
CA LEU A 280 -41.57 4.42 -5.64
C LEU A 280 -41.62 5.13 -4.28
N SER A 281 -41.74 4.39 -3.18
CA SER A 281 -41.65 4.95 -1.83
C SER A 281 -40.18 5.19 -1.48
N THR A 282 -39.75 6.45 -1.57
CA THR A 282 -38.53 7.01 -0.95
C THR A 282 -37.18 6.44 -1.44
N PRO A 283 -36.07 7.21 -1.34
CA PRO A 283 -34.88 6.95 -2.12
C PRO A 283 -34.12 5.73 -1.59
N MET A 284 -33.85 4.76 -2.46
CA MET A 284 -32.79 3.77 -2.26
C MET A 284 -31.47 4.52 -2.02
N LYS A 285 -31.10 4.70 -0.74
CA LYS A 285 -29.73 5.00 -0.35
C LYS A 285 -28.91 3.73 -0.61
N SER A 286 -27.78 3.89 -1.31
CA SER A 286 -26.68 2.91 -1.49
C SER A 286 -26.56 2.08 -2.77
N GLN A 287 -27.29 2.35 -3.85
CA GLN A 287 -26.74 2.02 -5.18
C GLN A 287 -25.93 3.20 -5.69
N LYS A 288 -24.62 3.00 -5.91
CA LYS A 288 -23.72 3.93 -6.61
C LYS A 288 -24.35 4.29 -7.97
N ARG A 289 -25.18 5.34 -8.01
CA ARG A 289 -25.67 5.91 -9.26
C ARG A 289 -24.46 6.45 -10.00
N ARG A 290 -24.03 5.78 -11.07
CA ARG A 290 -23.26 6.44 -12.11
C ARG A 290 -24.20 7.50 -12.71
N ARG A 291 -24.11 8.74 -12.23
CA ARG A 291 -24.70 9.86 -12.97
C ARG A 291 -24.03 9.86 -14.34
N VAL A 292 -24.80 9.76 -15.41
CA VAL A 292 -24.31 10.04 -16.76
C VAL A 292 -24.81 11.45 -17.06
N MET A 293 -23.91 12.40 -17.32
CA MET A 293 -24.31 13.66 -17.92
C MET A 293 -24.51 13.42 -19.41
N VAL A 294 -25.73 13.65 -19.89
CA VAL A 294 -26.03 13.68 -21.32
C VAL A 294 -25.99 15.15 -21.74
N ASP A 295 -24.95 15.53 -22.48
CA ASP A 295 -24.89 16.83 -23.15
C ASP A 295 -25.62 16.70 -24.50
N VAL A 296 -26.77 17.36 -24.65
CA VAL A 296 -27.50 17.41 -25.92
C VAL A 296 -26.95 18.58 -26.73
N THR A 297 -25.89 18.34 -27.49
CA THR A 297 -25.41 19.33 -28.46
C THR A 297 -26.24 19.20 -29.74
N ALA A 298 -27.10 20.18 -30.01
CA ALA A 298 -27.86 20.23 -31.26
C ALA A 298 -26.89 20.30 -32.45
N MET A 299 -26.90 19.27 -33.31
CA MET A 299 -26.15 19.29 -34.56
C MET A 299 -26.69 20.41 -35.46
N PRO A 300 -25.81 21.22 -36.10
CA PRO A 300 -26.26 22.28 -36.99
C PRO A 300 -27.05 21.67 -38.16
N ARG A 301 -28.21 22.28 -38.46
CA ARG A 301 -29.03 21.87 -39.61
C ARG A 301 -28.21 21.98 -40.89
N PRO A 302 -28.25 20.97 -41.79
CA PRO A 302 -27.60 21.08 -43.07
C PRO A 302 -28.19 22.26 -43.86
N PRO A 303 -27.38 22.98 -44.65
CA PRO A 303 -27.85 24.15 -45.40
C PRO A 303 -28.87 23.71 -46.44
N GLU A 304 -30.00 24.43 -46.49
CA GLU A 304 -31.04 24.25 -47.50
C GLU A 304 -30.46 24.61 -48.88
N THR A 305 -30.39 23.63 -49.77
CA THR A 305 -30.03 23.85 -51.17
C THR A 305 -31.22 24.46 -51.89
N HIS A 306 -31.18 25.77 -52.14
CA HIS A 306 -32.13 26.41 -53.06
C HIS A 306 -31.72 26.11 -54.50
N SER A 307 -32.64 25.49 -55.25
CA SER A 307 -32.67 25.46 -56.72
C SER A 307 -33.48 26.64 -57.24
#